data_AF-A0A093UQ90-F1
#
_entry.id   AF-A0A093UQ90-F1
#
_cell.length_a   1.000
_cell.length_b   1.000
_cell.length_c   1.000
_cell.angle_alpha   90.00
_cell.angle_beta   90.00
_cell.angle_gamma   90.00
#
_symmetry.space_group_name_H-M   'P 1'
#
loop_
_entity.id
_entity.type
_entity.pdbx_description
1 polymer ?
#
loop_
_entity_poly.entity_id
_entity_poly.type
_entity_poly.pdbx_seq_one_letter_code
_entity_poly.pdbx_strand_id
1 'polypeptide(L)'
;MANKKEKKQAKDEKVQRRRESRAKRRGSSSSDDDSSRSSTVNGAVTDVTQWDQEIDRPLRGNVDKIVALRETFQNLSDFVGVLSHLKLNAANAADVFRPEIELKAENERLQRTLTEIQKAVETQRIQELEQKCQSLEDNRVKLQQLQQEAEEARQQLDADRHAITIQRQEMKNELEEKKKELRSDFLNQLDKEKRTHLKVLSLSQDSENKLKRLNEKLKADQTEAEKRAKDLGEGNETLMATIRALRSELDKEKSRFSIQSKGIDYYRAEFTKLNRKLEKLVYDFITGPLNDEQIRAVEADGLEEQEIFKFVPTRDSDVARYLWRRGAQACITKQLCDRLWKSYPCDSVPGLADPESLKIVFDTFSQKYASVNPEKESMWRIMTREILESFSTQPASTQNPYEDIVLSISRMLRPIIHPSKTKTFESRLTEIVANATVLWSAAQKDTCRIWVSVNPPNDADGDGQWEAGSLKGIEPVQIQGDISIKHARFLCLFPLVVVMGGSGDEIVCSGQALFSDCVAFALGHHEKQESARLLAEQQRELRYNHRKNSMNSHSTIPAQSRAQDLPGGRPEP
;
A
#
# COMPACT_ATOMS: atom_id res chain seq x y z
N MET A 1 -26.21 37.14 1.18
CA MET A 1 -26.44 38.26 0.26
C MET A 1 -27.93 38.59 0.23
N ALA A 2 -28.34 39.65 0.94
CA ALA A 2 -29.69 40.21 0.86
C ALA A 2 -29.77 41.29 -0.24
N ASN A 3 -30.93 41.96 -0.36
CA ASN A 3 -31.21 43.10 -1.25
C ASN A 3 -31.26 42.84 -2.76
N LYS A 4 -32.43 42.39 -3.24
CA LYS A 4 -32.93 42.78 -4.59
C LYS A 4 -34.46 42.65 -4.85
N LYS A 5 -35.31 42.54 -3.81
CA LYS A 5 -36.78 42.45 -3.98
C LYS A 5 -37.64 43.52 -3.27
N GLU A 6 -37.06 44.45 -2.52
CA GLU A 6 -37.78 45.57 -1.88
C GLU A 6 -37.86 46.86 -2.73
N LYS A 7 -37.89 46.75 -4.07
CA LYS A 7 -38.02 47.90 -4.99
C LYS A 7 -39.09 47.71 -6.07
N LYS A 8 -40.23 47.09 -5.71
CA LYS A 8 -41.43 47.06 -6.57
C LYS A 8 -42.77 47.33 -5.85
N GLN A 9 -42.74 47.79 -4.59
CA GLN A 9 -43.87 48.45 -3.91
C GLN A 9 -43.59 49.96 -3.85
N ALA A 10 -43.88 50.71 -4.92
CA ALA A 10 -43.72 52.17 -4.91
C ALA A 10 -44.41 52.95 -6.07
N LYS A 11 -45.09 52.31 -7.04
CA LYS A 11 -45.39 52.98 -8.32
C LYS A 11 -46.82 52.93 -8.87
N ASP A 12 -47.68 52.02 -8.40
CA ASP A 12 -49.02 51.83 -9.01
C ASP A 12 -50.17 52.43 -8.16
N GLU A 13 -49.84 53.18 -7.10
CA GLU A 13 -50.83 53.78 -6.18
C GLU A 13 -51.25 55.23 -6.56
N LYS A 14 -50.99 55.67 -7.80
CA LYS A 14 -51.15 57.10 -8.18
C LYS A 14 -51.88 57.39 -9.50
N VAL A 15 -52.59 56.42 -10.06
CA VAL A 15 -53.61 56.62 -11.12
C VAL A 15 -54.69 55.56 -10.85
N GLN A 16 -55.91 55.87 -10.39
CA GLN A 16 -57.00 56.41 -11.22
C GLN A 16 -58.15 57.02 -10.38
N ARG A 17 -57.87 57.75 -9.28
CA ARG A 17 -58.90 58.58 -8.61
C ARG A 17 -59.11 59.90 -9.37
N ARG A 18 -60.06 59.96 -10.34
CA ARG A 18 -60.71 61.21 -10.82
C ARG A 18 -61.82 60.96 -11.86
N ARG A 19 -62.85 61.84 -11.85
CA ARG A 19 -64.16 61.80 -12.57
C ARG A 19 -65.25 61.08 -11.77
N GLU A 20 -65.69 61.61 -10.62
CA GLU A 20 -66.38 62.90 -10.37
C GLU A 20 -67.71 63.06 -11.11
N SER A 21 -68.75 63.32 -10.30
CA SER A 21 -70.10 63.68 -10.67
C SER A 21 -70.27 65.21 -10.66
N ARG A 22 -71.04 65.77 -11.61
CA ARG A 22 -71.99 66.87 -11.32
C ARG A 22 -72.86 67.32 -12.51
N ALA A 23 -74.13 67.50 -12.15
CA ALA A 23 -75.18 68.33 -12.73
C ALA A 23 -74.78 69.59 -13.54
N LYS A 24 -75.58 69.86 -14.59
CA LYS A 24 -76.36 71.11 -14.85
C LYS A 24 -77.38 70.80 -15.97
N ARG A 25 -78.66 71.21 -15.98
CA ARG A 25 -79.44 72.33 -15.41
C ARG A 25 -79.46 73.58 -16.32
N ARG A 26 -80.68 74.12 -16.53
CA ARG A 26 -81.11 75.34 -17.27
C ARG A 26 -81.34 75.14 -18.78
N GLY A 27 -82.34 75.79 -19.39
CA GLY A 27 -83.37 76.69 -18.85
C GLY A 27 -83.66 77.89 -19.77
N SER A 28 -84.50 78.82 -19.29
CA SER A 28 -85.02 80.03 -19.98
C SER A 28 -86.14 79.71 -20.99
N SER A 29 -87.18 80.54 -21.20
CA SER A 29 -87.64 81.79 -20.55
C SER A 29 -89.19 81.85 -20.75
N SER A 30 -90.00 82.49 -19.89
CA SER A 30 -90.49 83.89 -20.01
C SER A 30 -90.69 84.41 -21.45
N SER A 31 -91.69 85.23 -21.78
CA SER A 31 -92.65 86.00 -20.97
C SER A 31 -93.84 86.43 -21.83
N ASP A 32 -94.98 86.64 -21.17
CA ASP A 32 -95.90 87.78 -21.26
C ASP A 32 -96.16 88.52 -22.60
N ASP A 33 -97.47 88.76 -22.78
CA ASP A 33 -98.12 89.98 -23.29
C ASP A 33 -98.37 90.25 -24.79
N ASP A 34 -99.62 90.68 -24.93
CA ASP A 34 -100.20 91.70 -25.82
C ASP A 34 -100.51 91.42 -27.31
N SER A 35 -101.82 91.29 -27.50
CA SER A 35 -102.65 92.19 -28.32
C SER A 35 -102.65 92.14 -29.85
N SER A 36 -103.87 92.33 -30.36
CA SER A 36 -104.23 92.88 -31.68
C SER A 36 -103.98 92.00 -32.90
N ARG A 37 -104.81 92.00 -33.95
CA ARG A 37 -106.21 92.39 -34.24
C ARG A 37 -106.33 92.36 -35.78
N SER A 38 -107.35 91.71 -36.33
CA SER A 38 -107.86 91.89 -37.70
C SER A 38 -109.08 90.97 -37.85
N SER A 39 -110.36 91.36 -37.80
CA SER A 39 -111.09 92.65 -37.86
C SER A 39 -110.92 93.43 -39.18
N THR A 40 -111.94 93.77 -40.00
CA THR A 40 -113.38 93.42 -40.13
C THR A 40 -113.87 94.00 -41.49
N VAL A 41 -115.19 94.01 -41.80
CA VAL A 41 -115.91 95.06 -42.62
C VAL A 41 -115.68 94.98 -44.15
N ASN A 42 -116.68 94.89 -45.06
CA ASN A 42 -117.86 95.76 -45.25
C ASN A 42 -118.88 95.25 -46.32
N GLY A 43 -120.10 95.82 -46.37
CA GLY A 43 -121.10 95.71 -47.49
C GLY A 43 -122.38 94.92 -47.12
N ALA A 44 -123.60 95.48 -46.96
CA ALA A 44 -124.47 96.26 -47.89
C ALA A 44 -125.14 95.38 -48.98
N VAL A 45 -126.42 95.51 -49.38
CA VAL A 45 -127.54 96.41 -48.97
C VAL A 45 -128.91 95.77 -49.29
N THR A 46 -129.95 96.33 -48.68
CA THR A 46 -131.40 96.06 -48.57
C THR A 46 -132.29 95.84 -49.81
N ASP A 47 -133.45 95.18 -49.61
CA ASP A 47 -134.83 95.73 -49.80
C ASP A 47 -135.87 94.78 -49.12
N VAL A 48 -136.95 95.18 -48.39
CA VAL A 48 -138.11 96.10 -48.67
C VAL A 48 -139.12 95.41 -49.61
N THR A 49 -140.44 95.28 -49.39
CA THR A 49 -141.47 95.64 -48.37
C THR A 49 -142.70 94.70 -48.59
N GLN A 50 -143.48 94.22 -47.61
CA GLN A 50 -144.56 94.87 -46.80
C GLN A 50 -145.87 95.19 -47.60
N TRP A 51 -147.01 95.24 -46.87
CA TRP A 51 -148.35 95.80 -47.20
C TRP A 51 -149.39 94.90 -47.89
N ASP A 52 -150.69 95.28 -47.94
CA ASP A 52 -151.69 95.54 -46.87
C ASP A 52 -153.11 95.70 -47.50
N GLN A 53 -154.17 95.42 -46.74
CA GLN A 53 -155.55 95.99 -46.81
C GLN A 53 -156.54 95.87 -48.02
N GLU A 54 -157.81 96.13 -47.63
CA GLU A 54 -159.08 96.43 -48.33
C GLU A 54 -160.09 95.27 -48.60
N ILE A 55 -161.41 95.28 -48.28
CA ILE A 55 -162.47 96.19 -47.76
C ILE A 55 -163.68 96.44 -48.74
N ASP A 56 -164.87 96.05 -48.25
CA ASP A 56 -166.26 96.55 -48.48
C ASP A 56 -167.21 96.21 -49.68
N ARG A 57 -168.50 96.04 -49.28
CA ARG A 57 -169.81 96.49 -49.89
C ARG A 57 -170.51 95.75 -51.06
N PRO A 58 -171.84 96.01 -51.33
CA PRO A 58 -172.93 96.57 -50.47
C PRO A 58 -174.39 95.97 -50.62
N LEU A 59 -175.23 96.25 -49.60
CA LEU A 59 -176.67 96.66 -49.60
C LEU A 59 -177.73 96.16 -50.63
N ARG A 60 -178.95 95.82 -50.13
CA ARG A 60 -180.19 96.67 -50.18
C ARG A 60 -181.51 95.86 -49.98
N GLY A 61 -182.43 96.35 -49.15
CA GLY A 61 -183.83 95.86 -49.05
C GLY A 61 -184.59 96.49 -47.86
N ASN A 62 -185.67 97.24 -48.10
CA ASN A 62 -186.15 98.28 -47.17
C ASN A 62 -187.71 98.33 -47.07
N VAL A 63 -188.26 98.93 -45.99
CA VAL A 63 -189.47 99.80 -46.02
C VAL A 63 -190.90 99.19 -45.88
N ASP A 64 -191.12 98.12 -45.12
CA ASP A 64 -192.47 97.83 -44.57
C ASP A 64 -192.70 98.35 -43.14
N LYS A 65 -193.30 99.56 -43.07
CA LYS A 65 -194.58 99.87 -42.38
C LYS A 65 -194.69 99.46 -40.89
N ILE A 66 -194.40 100.31 -39.90
CA ILE A 66 -194.89 101.70 -39.67
C ILE A 66 -196.43 101.83 -39.57
N VAL A 67 -197.20 100.73 -39.62
CA VAL A 67 -198.68 100.75 -39.38
C VAL A 67 -199.11 100.04 -38.10
N ALA A 68 -198.38 99.04 -37.60
CA ALA A 68 -198.75 98.28 -36.38
C ALA A 68 -198.66 99.07 -35.05
N LEU A 69 -198.40 100.38 -35.11
CA LEU A 69 -198.17 101.27 -33.97
C LEU A 69 -199.46 101.70 -33.24
N ARG A 70 -200.62 101.10 -33.55
CA ARG A 70 -201.93 101.48 -32.99
C ARG A 70 -202.68 100.39 -32.22
N GLU A 71 -202.24 99.13 -32.23
CA GLU A 71 -202.97 98.02 -31.59
C GLU A 71 -202.30 97.41 -30.35
N THR A 72 -200.96 97.27 -30.31
CA THR A 72 -200.28 96.68 -29.14
C THR A 72 -200.34 97.53 -27.87
N PHE A 73 -200.76 98.80 -27.99
CA PHE A 73 -201.00 99.68 -26.84
C PHE A 73 -202.14 99.20 -25.94
N GLN A 74 -203.07 98.39 -26.44
CA GLN A 74 -204.14 97.82 -25.60
C GLN A 74 -203.68 96.55 -24.84
N ASN A 75 -202.83 95.72 -25.45
CA ASN A 75 -202.41 94.44 -24.88
C ASN A 75 -201.27 94.57 -23.84
N LEU A 76 -200.48 95.66 -23.88
CA LEU A 76 -199.41 95.88 -22.90
C LEU A 76 -199.93 96.23 -21.49
N SER A 77 -201.17 96.71 -21.37
CA SER A 77 -201.87 96.89 -20.08
C SER A 77 -201.91 95.59 -19.26
N ASP A 78 -202.11 94.45 -19.92
CA ASP A 78 -202.28 93.16 -19.26
C ASP A 78 -200.94 92.41 -19.05
N PHE A 79 -199.85 92.87 -19.67
CA PHE A 79 -198.52 92.26 -19.52
C PHE A 79 -197.64 92.97 -18.49
N VAL A 80 -197.76 94.29 -18.31
CA VAL A 80 -196.95 95.03 -17.34
C VAL A 80 -197.31 94.65 -15.88
N GLY A 81 -198.53 94.18 -15.63
CA GLY A 81 -198.90 93.56 -14.35
C GLY A 81 -198.09 92.30 -14.03
N VAL A 82 -197.81 91.47 -15.04
CA VAL A 82 -197.06 90.19 -14.90
C VAL A 82 -195.60 90.42 -14.52
N LEU A 83 -194.99 91.54 -14.95
CA LEU A 83 -193.61 91.91 -14.57
C LEU A 83 -193.42 92.09 -13.05
N SER A 84 -194.48 92.39 -12.31
CA SER A 84 -194.47 92.48 -10.84
C SER A 84 -194.06 91.16 -10.16
N HIS A 85 -194.31 90.01 -10.80
CA HIS A 85 -194.03 88.69 -10.25
C HIS A 85 -192.61 88.17 -10.52
N LEU A 86 -191.95 88.67 -11.57
CA LEU A 86 -190.64 88.16 -12.00
C LEU A 86 -189.47 88.79 -11.23
N LYS A 87 -189.60 90.05 -10.79
CA LYS A 87 -188.53 90.76 -10.07
C LYS A 87 -188.24 90.19 -8.68
N LEU A 88 -189.21 89.51 -8.06
CA LEU A 88 -189.04 88.86 -6.76
C LEU A 88 -188.23 87.54 -6.87
N ASN A 89 -188.34 86.83 -8.01
CA ASN A 89 -187.66 85.55 -8.21
C ASN A 89 -186.17 85.68 -8.56
N ALA A 90 -185.70 86.85 -9.00
CA ALA A 90 -184.29 87.06 -9.33
C ALA A 90 -183.38 87.17 -8.09
N ALA A 91 -183.90 87.61 -6.94
CA ALA A 91 -183.11 87.75 -5.71
C ALA A 91 -182.74 86.39 -5.09
N ASN A 92 -183.67 85.42 -5.13
CA ASN A 92 -183.49 84.11 -4.49
C ASN A 92 -182.50 83.18 -5.23
N ALA A 93 -181.98 83.57 -6.40
CA ALA A 93 -180.97 82.80 -7.13
C ALA A 93 -179.52 83.09 -6.68
N ALA A 94 -179.29 84.18 -5.91
CA ALA A 94 -177.94 84.65 -5.58
C ALA A 94 -177.22 83.83 -4.49
N ASP A 95 -177.97 83.14 -3.62
CA ASP A 95 -177.41 82.45 -2.44
C ASP A 95 -176.83 81.04 -2.74
N VAL A 96 -176.93 80.54 -3.98
CA VAL A 96 -176.59 79.13 -4.30
C VAL A 96 -175.12 78.92 -4.73
N PHE A 97 -174.45 79.91 -5.32
CA PHE A 97 -173.21 79.68 -6.09
C PHE A 97 -171.89 80.16 -5.46
N ARG A 98 -171.87 80.57 -4.19
CA ARG A 98 -170.66 81.11 -3.55
C ARG A 98 -169.49 80.09 -3.33
N PRO A 99 -169.72 78.80 -2.97
CA PRO A 99 -168.60 77.90 -2.61
C PRO A 99 -167.68 77.47 -3.77
N GLU A 100 -168.19 77.46 -5.00
CA GLU A 100 -167.50 76.80 -6.12
C GLU A 100 -166.39 77.64 -6.78
N ILE A 101 -166.34 78.94 -6.43
CA ILE A 101 -165.34 79.89 -6.94
C ILE A 101 -164.01 79.77 -6.19
N GLU A 102 -164.03 79.50 -4.89
CA GLU A 102 -162.82 79.47 -4.04
C GLU A 102 -161.94 78.24 -4.34
N LEU A 103 -162.56 77.08 -4.57
CA LEU A 103 -161.85 75.80 -4.78
C LEU A 103 -161.05 75.76 -6.10
N LYS A 104 -161.42 76.58 -7.08
CA LYS A 104 -160.73 76.66 -8.38
C LYS A 104 -159.43 77.46 -8.32
N ALA A 105 -159.35 78.46 -7.43
CA ALA A 105 -158.18 79.34 -7.29
C ALA A 105 -156.97 78.64 -6.63
N GLU A 106 -157.22 77.67 -5.74
CA GLU A 106 -156.16 76.97 -5.02
C GLU A 106 -155.45 75.90 -5.89
N ASN A 107 -156.20 75.26 -6.79
CA ASN A 107 -155.67 74.20 -7.67
C ASN A 107 -154.64 74.74 -8.68
N GLU A 108 -154.87 75.94 -9.24
CA GLU A 108 -153.89 76.60 -10.13
C GLU A 108 -152.58 76.98 -9.42
N ARG A 109 -152.60 77.18 -8.09
CA ARG A 109 -151.42 77.56 -7.33
C ARG A 109 -150.47 76.39 -7.12
N LEU A 110 -151.01 75.18 -6.92
CA LEU A 110 -150.25 73.93 -6.76
C LEU A 110 -149.58 73.46 -8.06
N GLN A 111 -150.16 73.73 -9.23
CA GLN A 111 -149.53 73.34 -10.52
C GLN A 111 -148.25 74.13 -10.83
N ARG A 112 -148.14 75.39 -10.37
CA ARG A 112 -146.97 76.24 -10.64
C ARG A 112 -145.74 75.82 -9.82
N THR A 113 -145.92 75.49 -8.54
CA THR A 113 -144.80 75.03 -7.69
C THR A 113 -144.24 73.67 -8.13
N LEU A 114 -145.09 72.78 -8.65
CA LEU A 114 -144.67 71.46 -9.11
C LEU A 114 -143.75 71.53 -10.34
N THR A 115 -144.03 72.46 -11.27
CA THR A 115 -143.25 72.65 -12.50
C THR A 115 -141.89 73.33 -12.28
N GLU A 116 -141.75 74.19 -11.27
CA GLU A 116 -140.46 74.80 -10.92
C GLU A 116 -139.49 73.79 -10.28
N ILE A 117 -139.98 72.95 -9.36
CA ILE A 117 -139.18 71.88 -8.72
C ILE A 117 -138.67 70.89 -9.78
N GLN A 118 -139.50 70.55 -10.76
CA GLN A 118 -139.15 69.55 -11.78
C GLN A 118 -137.97 69.99 -12.67
N LYS A 119 -137.89 71.28 -13.04
CA LYS A 119 -136.75 71.83 -13.80
C LYS A 119 -135.42 71.85 -13.02
N ALA A 120 -135.48 72.11 -11.71
CA ALA A 120 -134.28 72.16 -10.88
C ALA A 120 -133.59 70.78 -10.76
N VAL A 121 -134.38 69.71 -10.65
CA VAL A 121 -133.86 68.33 -10.54
C VAL A 121 -133.20 67.86 -11.83
N GLU A 122 -133.74 68.19 -13.00
CA GLU A 122 -133.16 67.80 -14.29
C GLU A 122 -131.80 68.47 -14.54
N THR A 123 -131.69 69.77 -14.27
CA THR A 123 -130.42 70.52 -14.44
C THR A 123 -129.31 70.02 -13.53
N GLN A 124 -129.61 69.68 -12.28
CA GLN A 124 -128.63 69.14 -11.34
C GLN A 124 -128.11 67.74 -11.75
N ARG A 125 -128.98 66.92 -12.35
CA ARG A 125 -128.65 65.54 -12.78
C ARG A 125 -127.78 65.49 -14.04
N ILE A 126 -127.85 66.51 -14.90
CA ILE A 126 -126.98 66.63 -16.08
C ILE A 126 -125.53 66.92 -15.67
N GLN A 127 -125.30 67.87 -14.75
CA GLN A 127 -123.95 68.21 -14.29
C GLN A 127 -123.21 67.05 -13.60
N GLU A 128 -123.90 66.22 -12.81
CA GLU A 128 -123.28 65.03 -12.20
C GLU A 128 -122.84 63.99 -13.24
N LEU A 129 -123.57 63.85 -14.35
CA LEU A 129 -123.24 62.92 -15.43
C LEU A 129 -122.04 63.39 -16.23
N GLU A 130 -121.96 64.69 -16.55
CA GLU A 130 -120.82 65.29 -17.24
C GLU A 130 -119.51 65.13 -16.43
N GLN A 131 -119.54 65.43 -15.12
CA GLN A 131 -118.37 65.22 -14.25
C GLN A 131 -117.95 63.75 -14.17
N LYS A 132 -118.90 62.81 -14.13
CA LYS A 132 -118.60 61.37 -14.15
C LYS A 132 -117.94 60.95 -15.46
N CYS A 133 -118.46 61.38 -16.61
CA CYS A 133 -117.88 61.09 -17.92
C CYS A 133 -116.44 61.61 -18.04
N GLN A 134 -116.17 62.84 -17.60
CA GLN A 134 -114.81 63.40 -17.60
C GLN A 134 -113.83 62.54 -16.78
N SER A 135 -114.23 62.13 -15.56
CA SER A 135 -113.40 61.31 -14.68
C SER A 135 -113.14 59.89 -15.22
N LEU A 136 -114.08 59.33 -15.98
CA LEU A 136 -113.94 57.99 -16.57
C LEU A 136 -112.97 58.00 -17.75
N GLU A 137 -112.97 59.05 -18.57
CA GLU A 137 -112.04 59.16 -19.68
C GLU A 137 -110.59 59.39 -19.20
N ASP A 138 -110.39 60.26 -18.19
CA ASP A 138 -109.08 60.43 -17.53
C ASP A 138 -108.52 59.12 -16.95
N ASN A 139 -109.39 58.30 -16.35
CA ASN A 139 -109.02 56.98 -15.83
C ASN A 139 -108.73 55.99 -16.97
N ARG A 140 -109.48 56.05 -18.09
CA ARG A 140 -109.26 55.20 -19.26
C ARG A 140 -107.89 55.45 -19.89
N VAL A 141 -107.50 56.72 -20.04
CA VAL A 141 -106.17 57.12 -20.57
C VAL A 141 -105.04 56.65 -19.64
N LYS A 142 -105.17 56.86 -18.32
CA LYS A 142 -104.19 56.37 -17.34
C LYS A 142 -104.05 54.84 -17.36
N LEU A 143 -105.16 54.11 -17.52
CA LEU A 143 -105.13 52.65 -17.60
C LEU A 143 -104.39 52.17 -18.85
N GLN A 144 -104.58 52.83 -20.01
CA GLN A 144 -103.84 52.50 -21.23
C GLN A 144 -102.33 52.77 -21.10
N GLN A 145 -101.93 53.89 -20.48
CA GLN A 145 -100.51 54.17 -20.22
C GLN A 145 -99.88 53.12 -19.31
N LEU A 146 -100.54 52.78 -18.19
CA LEU A 146 -100.05 51.75 -17.26
C LEU A 146 -99.99 50.35 -17.88
N GLN A 147 -100.92 50.00 -18.79
CA GLN A 147 -100.85 48.75 -19.54
C GLN A 147 -99.63 48.72 -20.46
N GLN A 148 -99.33 49.81 -21.16
CA GLN A 148 -98.17 49.88 -22.06
C GLN A 148 -96.84 49.78 -21.29
N GLU A 149 -96.69 50.52 -20.18
CA GLU A 149 -95.51 50.42 -19.31
C GLU A 149 -95.31 49.00 -18.73
N ALA A 150 -96.42 48.32 -18.37
CA ALA A 150 -96.36 46.94 -17.87
C ALA A 150 -95.94 45.93 -18.94
N GLU A 151 -96.37 46.12 -20.20
CA GLU A 151 -95.98 45.26 -21.34
C GLU A 151 -94.49 45.43 -21.67
N GLU A 152 -93.99 46.67 -21.70
CA GLU A 152 -92.57 46.98 -21.93
C GLU A 152 -91.66 46.43 -20.81
N ALA A 153 -92.04 46.63 -19.54
CA ALA A 153 -91.31 46.09 -18.41
C ALA A 153 -91.27 44.55 -18.40
N ARG A 154 -92.33 43.89 -18.88
CA ARG A 154 -92.40 42.44 -19.01
C ARG A 154 -91.47 41.91 -20.10
N GLN A 155 -91.44 42.56 -21.27
CA GLN A 155 -90.53 42.18 -22.36
C GLN A 155 -89.05 42.30 -21.95
N GLN A 156 -88.70 43.37 -21.21
CA GLN A 156 -87.34 43.54 -20.69
C GLN A 156 -86.96 42.43 -19.69
N LEU A 157 -87.87 42.07 -18.77
CA LEU A 157 -87.64 41.00 -17.80
C LEU A 157 -87.45 39.62 -18.44
N ASP A 158 -88.17 39.31 -19.52
CA ASP A 158 -88.01 38.05 -20.23
C ASP A 158 -86.71 38.01 -21.05
N ALA A 159 -86.26 39.15 -21.62
CA ALA A 159 -84.94 39.27 -22.24
C ALA A 159 -83.80 39.06 -21.24
N ASP A 160 -83.85 39.72 -20.07
CA ASP A 160 -82.85 39.59 -19.01
C ASP A 160 -82.79 38.15 -18.46
N ARG A 161 -83.95 37.51 -18.28
CA ARG A 161 -84.03 36.08 -17.89
C ARG A 161 -83.38 35.16 -18.91
N HIS A 162 -83.55 35.42 -20.20
CA HIS A 162 -82.93 34.62 -21.24
C HIS A 162 -81.40 34.78 -21.22
N ALA A 163 -80.90 36.02 -21.12
CA ALA A 163 -79.47 36.30 -21.00
C ALA A 163 -78.81 35.64 -19.78
N ILE A 164 -79.44 35.71 -18.60
CA ILE A 164 -78.95 35.05 -17.37
C ILE A 164 -78.93 33.52 -17.53
N THR A 165 -79.89 32.95 -18.27
CA THR A 165 -79.95 31.50 -18.51
C THR A 165 -78.79 31.03 -19.39
N ILE A 166 -78.45 31.79 -20.44
CA ILE A 166 -77.30 31.53 -21.32
C ILE A 166 -75.99 31.60 -20.52
N GLN A 167 -75.75 32.71 -19.80
CA GLN A 167 -74.53 32.88 -18.99
C GLN A 167 -74.34 31.78 -17.93
N ARG A 168 -75.44 31.32 -17.30
CA ARG A 168 -75.39 30.20 -16.34
C ARG A 168 -74.99 28.88 -17.01
N GLN A 169 -75.43 28.64 -18.24
CA GLN A 169 -75.09 27.43 -18.97
C GLN A 169 -73.63 27.46 -19.46
N GLU A 170 -73.14 28.62 -19.90
CA GLU A 170 -71.74 28.82 -20.28
C GLU A 170 -70.78 28.60 -19.10
N MET A 171 -71.02 29.28 -17.96
CA MET A 171 -70.23 29.07 -16.73
C MET A 171 -70.25 27.62 -16.25
N LYS A 172 -71.39 26.93 -16.38
CA LYS A 172 -71.51 25.51 -16.01
C LYS A 172 -70.69 24.60 -16.92
N ASN A 173 -70.65 24.88 -18.21
CA ASN A 173 -69.83 24.14 -19.17
C ASN A 173 -68.33 24.37 -18.88
N GLU A 174 -67.90 25.63 -18.70
CA GLU A 174 -66.51 25.94 -18.33
C GLU A 174 -66.06 25.25 -17.03
N LEU A 175 -66.93 25.19 -16.02
CA LEU A 175 -66.63 24.54 -14.74
C LEU A 175 -66.44 23.03 -14.90
N GLU A 176 -67.25 22.36 -15.72
CA GLU A 176 -67.07 20.93 -16.01
C GLU A 176 -65.83 20.65 -16.88
N GLU A 177 -65.46 21.54 -17.81
CA GLU A 177 -64.20 21.39 -18.56
C GLU A 177 -62.98 21.55 -17.64
N LYS A 178 -62.88 22.63 -16.88
CA LYS A 178 -61.80 22.85 -15.89
C LYS A 178 -61.70 21.69 -14.88
N LYS A 179 -62.84 21.14 -14.46
CA LYS A 179 -62.91 19.98 -13.55
C LYS A 179 -62.46 18.67 -14.21
N LYS A 180 -62.69 18.47 -15.52
CA LYS A 180 -62.16 17.33 -16.28
C LYS A 180 -60.65 17.46 -16.49
N GLU A 181 -60.18 18.65 -16.86
CA GLU A 181 -58.76 18.98 -17.05
C GLU A 181 -57.96 18.73 -15.77
N LEU A 182 -58.35 19.36 -14.65
CA LEU A 182 -57.73 19.16 -13.34
C LEU A 182 -57.71 17.68 -12.90
N ARG A 183 -58.76 16.90 -13.19
CA ARG A 183 -58.81 15.46 -12.90
C ARG A 183 -57.83 14.67 -13.78
N SER A 184 -57.75 15.00 -15.06
CA SER A 184 -56.81 14.38 -16.00
C SER A 184 -55.36 14.62 -15.57
N ASP A 185 -55.02 15.87 -15.27
CA ASP A 185 -53.68 16.25 -14.82
C ASP A 185 -53.30 15.57 -13.50
N PHE A 186 -54.21 15.54 -12.53
CA PHE A 186 -53.96 14.88 -11.24
C PHE A 186 -53.74 13.36 -11.39
N LEU A 187 -54.53 12.70 -12.24
CA LEU A 187 -54.34 11.27 -12.58
C LEU A 187 -53.01 11.04 -13.29
N ASN A 188 -52.68 11.86 -14.29
CA ASN A 188 -51.42 11.78 -15.03
C ASN A 188 -50.20 12.00 -14.14
N GLN A 189 -50.29 12.90 -13.16
CA GLN A 189 -49.23 13.19 -12.21
C GLN A 189 -49.05 12.04 -11.20
N LEU A 190 -50.16 11.52 -10.65
CA LEU A 190 -50.15 10.36 -9.74
C LEU A 190 -49.55 9.11 -10.40
N ASP A 191 -49.87 8.85 -11.67
CA ASP A 191 -49.32 7.70 -12.40
C ASP A 191 -47.84 7.87 -12.77
N LYS A 192 -47.39 9.09 -13.09
CA LYS A 192 -45.95 9.38 -13.24
C LYS A 192 -45.21 9.13 -11.93
N GLU A 193 -45.75 9.62 -10.81
CA GLU A 193 -45.14 9.52 -9.49
C GLU A 193 -45.03 8.07 -9.01
N LYS A 194 -46.10 7.27 -9.18
CA LYS A 194 -46.09 5.81 -8.95
C LYS A 194 -45.02 5.09 -9.78
N ARG A 195 -44.92 5.40 -11.09
CA ARG A 195 -43.90 4.78 -11.97
C ARG A 195 -42.49 5.15 -11.54
N THR A 196 -42.24 6.39 -11.14
CA THR A 196 -40.93 6.78 -10.59
C THR A 196 -40.63 6.08 -9.27
N HIS A 197 -41.59 5.98 -8.35
CA HIS A 197 -41.38 5.36 -7.05
C HIS A 197 -41.13 3.84 -7.15
N LEU A 198 -41.82 3.15 -8.07
CA LEU A 198 -41.56 1.75 -8.41
C LEU A 198 -40.16 1.55 -8.97
N LYS A 199 -39.71 2.42 -9.87
CA LYS A 199 -38.36 2.36 -10.46
C LYS A 199 -37.26 2.67 -9.45
N VAL A 200 -37.50 3.57 -8.50
CA VAL A 200 -36.57 3.84 -7.39
C VAL A 200 -36.49 2.64 -6.45
N LEU A 201 -37.62 2.02 -6.09
CA LEU A 201 -37.65 0.80 -5.28
C LEU A 201 -36.88 -0.35 -5.93
N SER A 202 -37.09 -0.63 -7.22
CA SER A 202 -36.38 -1.71 -7.91
C SER A 202 -34.87 -1.46 -7.98
N LEU A 203 -34.45 -0.22 -8.28
CA LEU A 203 -33.02 0.15 -8.30
C LEU A 203 -32.38 0.07 -6.91
N SER A 204 -33.10 0.47 -5.86
CA SER A 204 -32.66 0.36 -4.47
C SER A 204 -32.44 -1.10 -4.10
N GLN A 205 -33.42 -1.97 -4.38
CA GLN A 205 -33.36 -3.39 -4.05
C GLN A 205 -32.27 -4.14 -4.84
N ASP A 206 -32.06 -3.80 -6.11
CA ASP A 206 -30.93 -4.30 -6.90
C ASP A 206 -29.57 -3.84 -6.32
N SER A 207 -29.48 -2.61 -5.84
CA SER A 207 -28.24 -2.10 -5.21
C SER A 207 -27.95 -2.79 -3.88
N GLU A 208 -28.97 -3.04 -3.06
CA GLU A 208 -28.85 -3.76 -1.80
C GLU A 208 -28.41 -5.23 -2.02
N ASN A 209 -29.00 -5.90 -3.02
CA ASN A 209 -28.62 -7.25 -3.41
C ASN A 209 -27.17 -7.34 -3.93
N LYS A 210 -26.71 -6.33 -4.69
CA LYS A 210 -25.30 -6.22 -5.11
C LYS A 210 -24.36 -5.99 -3.93
N LEU A 211 -24.73 -5.11 -2.99
CA LEU A 211 -23.97 -4.85 -1.77
C LEU A 211 -23.84 -6.10 -0.88
N LYS A 212 -24.92 -6.87 -0.69
CA LYS A 212 -24.89 -8.14 0.07
C LYS A 212 -23.89 -9.13 -0.54
N ARG A 213 -23.99 -9.39 -1.86
CA ARG A 213 -23.07 -10.29 -2.58
C ARG A 213 -21.61 -9.83 -2.52
N LEU A 214 -21.35 -8.52 -2.64
CA LEU A 214 -19.99 -7.98 -2.52
C LEU A 214 -19.44 -8.14 -1.10
N ASN A 215 -20.26 -7.92 -0.07
CA ASN A 215 -19.85 -8.06 1.33
C ASN A 215 -19.61 -9.53 1.71
N GLU A 216 -20.45 -10.45 1.24
CA GLU A 216 -20.23 -11.91 1.35
C GLU A 216 -18.90 -12.33 0.69
N LYS A 217 -18.64 -11.86 -0.54
CA LYS A 217 -17.37 -12.14 -1.22
C LYS A 217 -16.17 -11.57 -0.47
N LEU A 218 -16.24 -10.32 -0.02
CA LEU A 218 -15.13 -9.65 0.67
C LEU A 218 -14.81 -10.35 2.00
N LYS A 219 -15.80 -10.89 2.71
CA LYS A 219 -15.59 -11.75 3.89
C LYS A 219 -14.93 -13.09 3.55
N ALA A 220 -15.25 -13.70 2.41
CA ALA A 220 -14.59 -14.91 1.96
C ALA A 220 -13.12 -14.63 1.56
N ASP A 221 -12.89 -13.57 0.79
CA ASP A 221 -11.55 -13.11 0.38
C ASP A 221 -10.69 -12.75 1.62
N GLN A 222 -11.29 -12.13 2.65
CA GLN A 222 -10.60 -11.84 3.92
C GLN A 222 -10.23 -13.11 4.71
N THR A 223 -11.15 -14.05 4.89
CA THR A 223 -10.85 -15.29 5.64
C THR A 223 -9.84 -16.17 4.90
N GLU A 224 -9.83 -16.17 3.56
CA GLU A 224 -8.79 -16.82 2.78
C GLU A 224 -7.43 -16.11 2.92
N ALA A 225 -7.40 -14.77 2.89
CA ALA A 225 -6.17 -14.00 3.08
C ALA A 225 -5.57 -14.19 4.48
N GLU A 226 -6.39 -14.18 5.53
CA GLU A 226 -5.98 -14.47 6.91
C GLU A 226 -5.41 -15.89 7.04
N LYS A 227 -6.06 -16.88 6.41
CA LYS A 227 -5.53 -18.25 6.37
C LYS A 227 -4.17 -18.32 5.65
N ARG A 228 -4.04 -17.75 4.45
CA ARG A 228 -2.76 -17.73 3.71
C ARG A 228 -1.66 -17.01 4.50
N ALA A 229 -1.98 -15.93 5.21
CA ALA A 229 -1.03 -15.21 6.05
C ALA A 229 -0.55 -16.08 7.24
N LYS A 230 -1.45 -16.86 7.85
CA LYS A 230 -1.10 -17.84 8.90
C LYS A 230 -0.23 -18.97 8.35
N ASP A 231 -0.64 -19.59 7.23
CA ASP A 231 0.10 -20.68 6.58
C ASP A 231 1.53 -20.22 6.18
N LEU A 232 1.68 -18.99 5.67
CA LEU A 232 2.98 -18.37 5.37
C LEU A 232 3.80 -18.07 6.63
N GLY A 233 3.16 -17.66 7.73
CA GLY A 233 3.80 -17.44 9.03
C GLY A 233 4.42 -18.73 9.58
N GLU A 234 3.62 -19.80 9.65
CA GLU A 234 4.05 -21.14 10.09
C GLU A 234 5.16 -21.71 9.19
N GLY A 235 5.04 -21.54 7.86
CA GLY A 235 6.09 -21.92 6.90
C GLY A 235 7.40 -21.16 7.11
N ASN A 236 7.34 -19.85 7.36
CA ASN A 236 8.52 -19.03 7.62
C ASN A 236 9.19 -19.36 8.97
N GLU A 237 8.41 -19.61 10.03
CA GLU A 237 8.96 -20.08 11.32
C GLU A 237 9.68 -21.42 11.17
N THR A 238 9.08 -22.36 10.44
CA THR A 238 9.67 -23.67 10.13
C THR A 238 10.99 -23.51 9.36
N LEU A 239 11.01 -22.70 8.30
CA LEU A 239 12.20 -22.47 7.49
C LEU A 239 13.31 -21.77 8.29
N MET A 240 12.96 -20.81 9.16
CA MET A 240 13.90 -20.17 10.08
C MET A 240 14.43 -21.14 11.14
N ALA A 241 13.63 -22.11 11.61
CA ALA A 241 14.10 -23.18 12.49
C ALA A 241 15.12 -24.08 11.76
N THR A 242 14.84 -24.49 10.52
CA THR A 242 15.78 -25.24 9.68
C THR A 242 17.08 -24.48 9.45
N ILE A 243 17.04 -23.17 9.16
CA ILE A 243 18.26 -22.35 9.01
C ILE A 243 19.07 -22.31 10.30
N ARG A 244 18.44 -22.20 11.49
CA ARG A 244 19.15 -22.25 12.78
C ARG A 244 19.78 -23.63 13.03
N ALA A 245 19.07 -24.70 12.71
CA ALA A 245 19.58 -26.07 12.82
C ALA A 245 20.80 -26.30 11.92
N LEU A 246 20.69 -25.98 10.62
CA LEU A 246 21.78 -26.10 9.65
C LEU A 246 23.00 -25.25 9.99
N ARG A 247 22.80 -24.04 10.55
CA ARG A 247 23.92 -23.24 11.08
C ARG A 247 24.60 -23.92 12.27
N SER A 248 23.82 -24.46 13.22
CA SER A 248 24.38 -25.21 14.36
C SER A 248 25.11 -26.48 13.93
N GLU A 249 24.62 -27.19 12.91
CA GLU A 249 25.32 -28.33 12.32
C GLU A 249 26.59 -27.91 11.58
N LEU A 250 26.55 -26.84 10.80
CA LEU A 250 27.73 -26.29 10.12
C LEU A 250 28.82 -25.85 11.12
N ASP A 251 28.43 -25.21 12.22
CA ASP A 251 29.37 -24.77 13.26
C ASP A 251 29.94 -25.96 14.05
N LYS A 252 29.13 -27.00 14.32
CA LYS A 252 29.60 -28.28 14.85
C LYS A 252 30.62 -28.93 13.90
N GLU A 253 30.31 -29.03 12.61
CA GLU A 253 31.17 -29.71 11.65
C GLU A 253 32.47 -28.93 11.37
N LYS A 254 32.42 -27.59 11.35
CA LYS A 254 33.62 -26.73 11.35
C LYS A 254 34.45 -26.86 12.63
N SER A 255 33.83 -27.09 13.78
CA SER A 255 34.57 -27.33 15.04
C SER A 255 35.21 -28.72 15.08
N ARG A 256 34.60 -29.72 14.43
CA ARG A 256 35.13 -31.08 14.31
C ARG A 256 36.27 -31.13 13.30
N PHE A 257 36.10 -30.50 12.15
CA PHE A 257 37.16 -30.36 11.14
C PHE A 257 37.74 -28.95 11.19
N SER A 258 38.69 -28.73 12.11
CA SER A 258 39.45 -27.47 12.20
C SER A 258 40.48 -27.35 11.07
N ILE A 259 39.99 -27.40 9.83
CA ILE A 259 40.77 -27.15 8.62
C ILE A 259 41.10 -25.65 8.62
N GLN A 260 42.37 -25.34 8.82
CA GLN A 260 42.87 -23.97 8.75
C GLN A 260 43.63 -23.77 7.44
N SER A 261 43.74 -22.54 6.98
CA SER A 261 44.69 -22.17 5.94
C SER A 261 45.59 -21.09 6.52
N LYS A 262 46.87 -21.40 6.71
CA LYS A 262 47.90 -20.45 7.18
C LYS A 262 48.57 -19.71 6.02
N GLY A 263 48.43 -20.21 4.79
CA GLY A 263 49.07 -19.68 3.59
C GLY A 263 50.56 -20.02 3.52
N ILE A 264 51.12 -20.01 2.30
CA ILE A 264 52.49 -20.50 2.08
C ILE A 264 53.55 -19.64 2.77
N ASP A 265 53.36 -18.33 2.86
CA ASP A 265 54.33 -17.41 3.47
C ASP A 265 54.53 -17.67 4.98
N TYR A 266 53.50 -18.13 5.69
CA TYR A 266 53.62 -18.55 7.07
C TYR A 266 54.60 -19.73 7.21
N TYR A 267 54.42 -20.76 6.38
CA TYR A 267 55.29 -21.94 6.39
C TYR A 267 56.71 -21.57 5.93
N ARG A 268 56.86 -20.77 4.87
CA ARG A 268 58.15 -20.28 4.38
C ARG A 268 58.92 -19.55 5.49
N ALA A 269 58.26 -18.68 6.26
CA ALA A 269 58.87 -17.99 7.39
C ALA A 269 59.26 -18.93 8.53
N GLU A 270 58.37 -19.83 8.97
CA GLU A 270 58.62 -20.70 10.12
C GLU A 270 59.62 -21.84 9.82
N PHE A 271 59.60 -22.45 8.63
CA PHE A 271 60.64 -23.41 8.21
C PHE A 271 62.02 -22.74 8.10
N THR A 272 62.09 -21.55 7.49
CA THR A 272 63.35 -20.77 7.42
C THR A 272 63.90 -20.45 8.82
N LYS A 273 63.01 -20.03 9.74
CA LYS A 273 63.34 -19.73 11.14
C LYS A 273 63.80 -20.98 11.90
N LEU A 274 63.18 -22.13 11.66
CA LEU A 274 63.59 -23.41 12.24
C LEU A 274 64.96 -23.84 11.74
N ASN A 275 65.22 -23.77 10.43
CA ASN A 275 66.53 -24.08 9.85
C ASN A 275 67.63 -23.20 10.47
N ARG A 276 67.41 -21.87 10.56
CA ARG A 276 68.34 -20.94 11.22
C ARG A 276 68.60 -21.27 12.70
N LYS A 277 67.59 -21.76 13.44
CA LYS A 277 67.80 -22.24 14.83
C LYS A 277 68.66 -23.51 14.86
N LEU A 278 68.44 -24.44 13.94
CA LEU A 278 69.22 -25.67 13.81
C LEU A 278 70.69 -25.39 13.45
N GLU A 279 70.94 -24.58 12.41
CA GLU A 279 72.30 -24.17 12.05
C GLU A 279 73.02 -23.51 13.23
N LYS A 280 72.32 -22.63 13.97
CA LYS A 280 72.88 -21.97 15.16
C LYS A 280 73.15 -22.94 16.32
N LEU A 281 72.27 -23.93 16.57
CA LEU A 281 72.51 -24.97 17.57
C LEU A 281 73.81 -25.72 17.27
N VAL A 282 73.95 -26.18 16.02
CA VAL A 282 75.14 -26.90 15.58
C VAL A 282 76.39 -26.01 15.68
N TYR A 283 76.31 -24.75 15.24
CA TYR A 283 77.43 -23.81 15.28
C TYR A 283 77.87 -23.44 16.71
N ASP A 284 76.95 -23.23 17.65
CA ASP A 284 77.26 -22.79 19.03
C ASP A 284 77.83 -23.93 19.91
N PHE A 285 77.53 -25.19 19.57
CA PHE A 285 77.84 -26.36 20.41
C PHE A 285 78.89 -27.30 19.83
N ILE A 286 78.99 -27.43 18.51
CA ILE A 286 79.91 -28.35 17.80
C ILE A 286 81.02 -27.48 17.20
N THR A 287 81.84 -26.93 18.09
CA THR A 287 82.65 -25.73 17.80
C THR A 287 84.10 -25.98 17.40
N GLY A 288 84.74 -27.04 17.87
CA GLY A 288 86.21 -27.10 17.95
C GLY A 288 86.83 -28.45 17.57
N PRO A 289 88.18 -28.55 17.60
CA PRO A 289 88.86 -29.83 17.74
C PRO A 289 88.19 -30.71 18.78
N LEU A 290 88.04 -31.99 18.47
CA LEU A 290 87.80 -33.00 19.49
C LEU A 290 89.07 -33.10 20.33
N ASN A 291 88.94 -32.97 21.65
CA ASN A 291 90.04 -33.29 22.55
C ASN A 291 90.25 -34.82 22.63
N ASP A 292 91.36 -35.29 23.19
CA ASP A 292 91.67 -36.73 23.24
C ASP A 292 90.60 -37.57 23.97
N GLU A 293 89.84 -36.99 24.91
CA GLU A 293 88.72 -37.67 25.57
C GLU A 293 87.52 -37.84 24.62
N GLN A 294 87.23 -36.80 23.84
CA GLN A 294 86.17 -36.83 22.83
C GLN A 294 86.53 -37.75 21.66
N ILE A 295 87.80 -37.80 21.23
CA ILE A 295 88.26 -38.76 20.20
C ILE A 295 88.04 -40.19 20.69
N ARG A 296 88.49 -40.52 21.92
CA ARG A 296 88.24 -41.84 22.52
C ARG A 296 86.74 -42.16 22.68
N ALA A 297 85.90 -41.16 22.98
CA ALA A 297 84.46 -41.35 23.06
C ALA A 297 83.82 -41.59 21.67
N VAL A 298 84.30 -40.90 20.63
CA VAL A 298 83.88 -41.09 19.23
C VAL A 298 84.23 -42.50 18.73
N GLU A 299 85.43 -42.99 19.06
CA GLU A 299 85.85 -44.37 18.79
C GLU A 299 85.02 -45.40 19.57
N ALA A 300 84.82 -45.19 20.87
CA ALA A 300 84.11 -46.13 21.75
C ALA A 300 82.61 -46.24 21.45
N ASP A 301 81.95 -45.14 21.09
CA ASP A 301 80.54 -45.12 20.70
C ASP A 301 80.32 -45.47 19.21
N GLY A 302 81.39 -45.81 18.47
CA GLY A 302 81.33 -46.20 17.06
C GLY A 302 80.82 -45.10 16.12
N LEU A 303 80.97 -43.83 16.50
CA LEU A 303 80.34 -42.72 15.77
C LEU A 303 80.90 -42.57 14.35
N GLU A 304 82.19 -42.86 14.16
CA GLU A 304 82.85 -42.87 12.83
C GLU A 304 82.38 -44.00 11.90
N GLU A 305 81.80 -45.07 12.42
CA GLU A 305 81.28 -46.17 11.59
C GLU A 305 79.93 -45.80 10.95
N GLN A 306 79.23 -44.80 11.52
CA GLN A 306 77.98 -44.31 10.98
C GLN A 306 78.20 -43.59 9.65
N GLU A 307 77.33 -43.88 8.68
CA GLU A 307 77.40 -43.34 7.31
C GLU A 307 77.50 -41.80 7.27
N ILE A 308 76.88 -41.11 8.24
CA ILE A 308 76.89 -39.65 8.40
C ILE A 308 78.28 -39.09 8.75
N PHE A 309 79.10 -39.84 9.49
CA PHE A 309 80.40 -39.40 10.01
C PHE A 309 81.60 -40.15 9.43
N LYS A 310 81.37 -41.14 8.56
CA LYS A 310 82.37 -42.01 7.94
C LYS A 310 83.60 -41.27 7.36
N PHE A 311 83.35 -40.16 6.66
CA PHE A 311 84.37 -39.36 5.96
C PHE A 311 84.95 -38.21 6.80
N VAL A 312 84.59 -38.12 8.08
CA VAL A 312 85.02 -37.02 8.95
C VAL A 312 86.36 -37.36 9.60
N PRO A 313 87.38 -36.47 9.52
CA PRO A 313 88.62 -36.61 10.27
C PRO A 313 88.43 -36.40 11.77
N THR A 314 89.25 -37.07 12.57
CA THR A 314 89.41 -36.82 14.01
C THR A 314 90.37 -35.69 14.32
N ARG A 315 91.34 -35.44 13.43
CA ARG A 315 92.32 -34.35 13.54
C ARG A 315 91.64 -32.98 13.48
N ASP A 316 92.19 -32.01 14.21
CA ASP A 316 91.77 -30.60 14.06
C ASP A 316 92.13 -30.06 12.67
N SER A 317 91.09 -29.71 11.92
CA SER A 317 91.15 -28.94 10.69
C SER A 317 89.84 -28.17 10.51
N ASP A 318 89.83 -27.14 9.67
CA ASP A 318 88.60 -26.44 9.32
C ASP A 318 87.60 -27.37 8.60
N VAL A 319 88.11 -28.33 7.82
CA VAL A 319 87.35 -29.37 7.13
C VAL A 319 86.69 -30.32 8.13
N ALA A 320 87.42 -30.81 9.13
CA ALA A 320 86.88 -31.67 10.17
C ALA A 320 85.80 -30.94 10.99
N ARG A 321 86.08 -29.71 11.43
CA ARG A 321 85.09 -28.87 12.15
C ARG A 321 83.84 -28.58 11.32
N TYR A 322 83.98 -28.37 10.02
CA TYR A 322 82.86 -28.21 9.10
C TYR A 322 82.03 -29.49 8.95
N LEU A 323 82.70 -30.62 8.70
CA LEU A 323 82.04 -31.90 8.48
C LEU A 323 81.36 -32.43 9.75
N TRP A 324 81.96 -32.30 10.94
CA TRP A 324 81.31 -32.64 12.21
C TRP A 324 80.02 -31.84 12.43
N ARG A 325 80.04 -30.54 12.11
CA ARG A 325 78.84 -29.69 12.16
C ARG A 325 77.77 -30.18 11.18
N ARG A 326 78.11 -30.36 9.90
CA ARG A 326 77.12 -30.77 8.88
C ARG A 326 76.59 -32.19 9.10
N GLY A 327 77.42 -33.13 9.56
CA GLY A 327 76.98 -34.46 9.98
C GLY A 327 76.02 -34.42 11.17
N ALA A 328 76.30 -33.59 12.18
CA ALA A 328 75.39 -33.41 13.31
C ALA A 328 74.07 -32.72 12.91
N GLN A 329 74.11 -31.73 12.01
CA GLN A 329 72.92 -31.14 11.41
C GLN A 329 72.06 -32.19 10.71
N ALA A 330 72.68 -33.05 9.87
CA ALA A 330 72.00 -34.13 9.18
C ALA A 330 71.42 -35.19 10.14
N CYS A 331 72.15 -35.53 11.21
CA CYS A 331 71.67 -36.40 12.29
C CYS A 331 70.37 -35.85 12.93
N ILE A 332 70.36 -34.57 13.32
CA ILE A 332 69.20 -33.92 13.92
C ILE A 332 68.04 -33.89 12.92
N THR A 333 68.29 -33.41 11.69
CA THR A 333 67.28 -33.34 10.62
C THR A 333 66.67 -34.71 10.34
N LYS A 334 67.49 -35.77 10.25
CA LYS A 334 67.00 -37.14 10.08
C LYS A 334 66.08 -37.57 11.23
N GLN A 335 66.45 -37.35 12.49
CA GLN A 335 65.60 -37.71 13.63
C GLN A 335 64.29 -36.89 13.67
N LEU A 336 64.30 -35.62 13.24
CA LEU A 336 63.07 -34.83 13.10
C LEU A 336 62.16 -35.39 11.99
N CYS A 337 62.72 -35.76 10.84
CA CYS A 337 61.95 -36.31 9.72
C CYS A 337 61.40 -37.72 10.02
N ASP A 338 62.27 -38.62 10.50
CA ASP A 338 61.96 -40.02 10.78
C ASP A 338 60.99 -40.22 11.97
N ARG A 339 60.74 -39.18 12.79
CA ARG A 339 59.87 -39.26 13.98
C ARG A 339 58.72 -38.26 14.02
N LEU A 340 58.92 -37.02 13.54
CA LEU A 340 57.88 -35.98 13.54
C LEU A 340 57.27 -35.79 12.17
N TRP A 341 58.08 -35.59 11.12
CA TRP A 341 57.60 -35.11 9.82
C TRP A 341 57.04 -36.19 8.90
N LYS A 342 56.17 -37.04 9.47
CA LYS A 342 55.41 -38.07 8.76
C LYS A 342 54.08 -37.51 8.26
N SER A 343 53.71 -37.87 7.04
CA SER A 343 52.39 -37.67 6.45
C SER A 343 51.30 -38.34 7.28
N TYR A 344 51.50 -39.61 7.65
CA TYR A 344 50.56 -40.41 8.46
C TYR A 344 51.27 -41.18 9.59
N PRO A 345 50.71 -41.25 10.82
CA PRO A 345 51.32 -41.91 11.97
C PRO A 345 51.03 -43.42 12.00
N CYS A 346 51.32 -44.12 10.90
CA CYS A 346 51.00 -45.55 10.74
C CYS A 346 51.70 -46.46 11.77
N ASP A 347 52.85 -46.05 12.33
CA ASP A 347 53.59 -46.80 13.36
C ASP A 347 52.80 -46.98 14.67
N SER A 348 51.77 -46.13 14.89
CA SER A 348 50.90 -46.20 16.06
C SER A 348 49.80 -47.27 15.97
N VAL A 349 49.62 -47.92 14.82
CA VAL A 349 48.52 -48.87 14.58
C VAL A 349 48.92 -50.29 15.03
N PRO A 350 48.27 -50.87 16.06
CA PRO A 350 48.63 -52.19 16.55
C PRO A 350 48.42 -53.30 15.50
N GLY A 351 49.36 -54.25 15.43
CA GLY A 351 49.25 -55.44 14.58
C GLY A 351 49.58 -55.21 13.09
N LEU A 352 50.02 -54.02 12.71
CA LEU A 352 50.42 -53.71 11.33
C LEU A 352 51.87 -54.18 11.08
N ALA A 353 52.06 -55.10 10.12
CA ALA A 353 53.37 -55.69 9.83
C ALA A 353 54.32 -54.78 9.02
N ASP A 354 53.78 -53.82 8.26
CA ASP A 354 54.55 -52.84 7.47
C ASP A 354 53.86 -51.46 7.48
N PRO A 355 54.21 -50.60 8.45
CA PRO A 355 53.70 -49.23 8.55
C PRO A 355 54.10 -48.31 7.39
N GLU A 356 55.28 -48.51 6.79
CA GLU A 356 55.79 -47.62 5.75
C GLU A 356 55.07 -47.88 4.41
N SER A 357 54.80 -49.15 4.05
CA SER A 357 53.93 -49.46 2.91
C SER A 357 52.54 -48.86 3.06
N LEU A 358 51.94 -48.88 4.26
CA LEU A 358 50.62 -48.27 4.48
C LEU A 358 50.67 -46.73 4.32
N LYS A 359 51.71 -46.08 4.84
CA LYS A 359 51.96 -44.65 4.65
C LYS A 359 52.10 -44.28 3.17
N ILE A 360 52.87 -45.06 2.39
CA ILE A 360 53.00 -44.88 0.94
C ILE A 360 51.64 -45.02 0.23
N VAL A 361 50.80 -45.98 0.64
CA VAL A 361 49.45 -46.15 0.09
C VAL A 361 48.57 -44.93 0.37
N PHE A 362 48.57 -44.41 1.60
CA PHE A 362 47.81 -43.19 1.94
C PHE A 362 48.32 -41.95 1.22
N ASP A 363 49.64 -41.77 1.09
CA ASP A 363 50.23 -40.66 0.32
C ASP A 363 49.89 -40.74 -1.18
N THR A 364 49.85 -41.96 -1.74
CA THR A 364 49.42 -42.20 -3.12
C THR A 364 47.94 -41.91 -3.29
N PHE A 365 47.10 -42.30 -2.33
CA PHE A 365 45.66 -42.02 -2.35
C PHE A 365 45.38 -40.52 -2.22
N SER A 366 46.04 -39.82 -1.29
CA SER A 366 46.04 -38.36 -1.17
C SER A 366 46.38 -37.69 -2.50
N GLN A 367 47.45 -38.15 -3.18
CA GLN A 367 47.87 -37.56 -4.46
C GLN A 367 46.81 -37.71 -5.56
N LYS A 368 46.25 -38.92 -5.70
CA LYS A 368 45.21 -39.18 -6.70
C LYS A 368 43.91 -38.44 -6.36
N TYR A 369 43.54 -38.38 -5.09
CA TYR A 369 42.31 -37.69 -4.67
C TYR A 369 42.42 -36.18 -4.83
N ALA A 370 43.58 -35.57 -4.54
CA ALA A 370 43.83 -34.15 -4.77
C ALA A 370 43.66 -33.76 -6.24
N SER A 371 44.05 -34.63 -7.18
CA SER A 371 43.84 -34.38 -8.61
C SER A 371 42.36 -34.41 -9.05
N VAL A 372 41.48 -35.00 -8.25
CA VAL A 372 40.03 -35.11 -8.52
C VAL A 372 39.22 -34.07 -7.75
N ASN A 373 39.53 -33.84 -6.47
CA ASN A 373 38.87 -32.86 -5.62
C ASN A 373 39.78 -32.42 -4.45
N PRO A 374 40.51 -31.29 -4.57
CA PRO A 374 41.42 -30.80 -3.53
C PRO A 374 40.74 -30.53 -2.18
N GLU A 375 39.53 -29.96 -2.19
CA GLU A 375 38.82 -29.60 -0.95
C GLU A 375 38.47 -30.84 -0.14
N LYS A 376 37.86 -31.86 -0.77
CA LYS A 376 37.50 -33.12 -0.11
C LYS A 376 38.71 -33.97 0.25
N GLU A 377 39.80 -33.88 -0.52
CA GLU A 377 41.06 -34.54 -0.17
C GLU A 377 41.64 -33.97 1.14
N SER A 378 41.64 -32.64 1.31
CA SER A 378 42.16 -32.03 2.54
C SER A 378 41.41 -32.51 3.79
N MET A 379 40.07 -32.57 3.71
CA MET A 379 39.23 -33.10 4.80
C MET A 379 39.45 -34.60 5.02
N TRP A 380 39.59 -35.40 3.95
CA TRP A 380 39.92 -36.82 4.06
C TRP A 380 41.29 -37.06 4.71
N ARG A 381 42.33 -36.34 4.30
CA ARG A 381 43.69 -36.43 4.87
C ARG A 381 43.67 -36.19 6.37
N ILE A 382 42.98 -35.13 6.80
CA ILE A 382 42.86 -34.75 8.22
C ILE A 382 42.08 -35.80 9.00
N MET A 383 40.92 -36.25 8.50
CA MET A 383 40.13 -37.33 9.15
C MET A 383 40.90 -38.64 9.25
N THR A 384 41.54 -39.09 8.17
CA THR A 384 42.35 -40.32 8.16
C THR A 384 43.49 -40.22 9.17
N ARG A 385 44.14 -39.07 9.28
CA ARG A 385 45.16 -38.85 10.31
C ARG A 385 44.58 -38.94 11.73
N GLU A 386 43.50 -38.22 12.03
CA GLU A 386 42.90 -38.21 13.37
C GLU A 386 42.39 -39.62 13.79
N ILE A 387 41.87 -40.39 12.83
CA ILE A 387 41.54 -41.81 13.02
C ILE A 387 42.80 -42.64 13.33
N LEU A 388 43.89 -42.47 12.59
CA LEU A 388 45.15 -43.18 12.85
C LEU A 388 45.76 -42.80 14.21
N GLU A 389 45.66 -41.54 14.62
CA GLU A 389 46.09 -41.08 15.95
C GLU A 389 45.21 -41.68 17.06
N SER A 390 43.91 -41.88 16.82
CA SER A 390 43.00 -42.53 17.79
C SER A 390 43.31 -44.01 18.04
N PHE A 391 44.03 -44.68 17.11
CA PHE A 391 44.52 -46.05 17.32
C PHE A 391 45.83 -46.10 18.11
N SER A 392 46.49 -44.96 18.37
CA SER A 392 47.73 -44.93 19.14
C SER A 392 47.49 -45.38 20.58
N THR A 393 48.04 -46.55 20.92
CA THR A 393 47.98 -47.11 22.27
C THR A 393 49.04 -46.54 23.20
N GLN A 394 49.75 -45.47 22.81
CA GLN A 394 50.63 -44.77 23.75
C GLN A 394 49.77 -44.25 24.91
N PRO A 395 50.03 -44.67 26.16
CA PRO A 395 49.39 -44.02 27.29
C PRO A 395 49.78 -42.53 27.25
N ALA A 396 48.90 -41.67 27.76
CA ALA A 396 49.22 -40.27 28.02
C ALA A 396 50.26 -40.18 29.16
N SER A 397 51.48 -40.62 28.89
CA SER A 397 52.62 -40.51 29.78
C SER A 397 52.88 -39.04 30.01
N THR A 398 53.03 -38.66 31.27
CA THR A 398 53.39 -37.30 31.68
C THR A 398 54.82 -36.91 31.25
N GLN A 399 55.55 -37.83 30.61
CA GLN A 399 56.81 -37.53 29.94
C GLN A 399 56.58 -36.60 28.75
N ASN A 400 57.54 -35.72 28.54
CA ASN A 400 57.47 -34.71 27.50
C ASN A 400 57.57 -35.40 26.12
N PRO A 401 56.64 -35.20 25.16
CA PRO A 401 56.67 -35.89 23.86
C PRO A 401 57.94 -35.58 23.03
N TYR A 402 58.69 -34.56 23.42
CA TYR A 402 59.98 -34.20 22.81
C TYR A 402 61.17 -34.97 23.42
N GLU A 403 61.01 -35.56 24.61
CA GLU A 403 62.09 -36.11 25.44
C GLU A 403 62.80 -37.28 24.76
N ASP A 404 62.08 -38.25 24.20
CA ASP A 404 62.68 -39.39 23.48
C ASP A 404 63.52 -38.97 22.27
N ILE A 405 63.10 -37.92 21.55
CA ILE A 405 63.81 -37.39 20.39
C ILE A 405 65.07 -36.66 20.85
N VAL A 406 64.94 -35.79 21.86
CA VAL A 406 66.04 -35.05 22.46
C VAL A 406 67.08 -35.99 23.06
N LEU A 407 66.67 -37.01 23.81
CA LEU A 407 67.56 -38.03 24.39
C LEU A 407 68.26 -38.87 23.31
N SER A 408 67.53 -39.30 22.27
CA SER A 408 68.10 -40.07 21.16
C SER A 408 69.22 -39.30 20.44
N ILE A 409 68.94 -38.03 20.07
CA ILE A 409 69.92 -37.14 19.42
C ILE A 409 71.06 -36.81 20.37
N SER A 410 70.76 -36.40 21.61
CA SER A 410 71.79 -35.95 22.56
C SER A 410 72.73 -37.08 22.95
N ARG A 411 72.24 -38.33 23.04
CA ARG A 411 73.09 -39.52 23.20
C ARG A 411 74.03 -39.71 22.01
N MET A 412 73.52 -39.61 20.77
CA MET A 412 74.32 -39.82 19.56
C MET A 412 75.40 -38.74 19.36
N LEU A 413 75.08 -37.48 19.68
CA LEU A 413 76.00 -36.35 19.52
C LEU A 413 76.83 -36.07 20.77
N ARG A 414 76.62 -36.80 21.87
CA ARG A 414 77.35 -36.62 23.14
C ARG A 414 78.87 -36.65 22.99
N PRO A 415 79.50 -37.55 22.20
CA PRO A 415 80.96 -37.59 22.06
C PRO A 415 81.55 -36.28 21.53
N ILE A 416 80.84 -35.59 20.64
CA ILE A 416 81.32 -34.37 19.97
C ILE A 416 80.87 -33.06 20.63
N ILE A 417 80.06 -33.14 21.69
CA ILE A 417 79.61 -32.00 22.50
C ILE A 417 80.45 -31.92 23.78
N HIS A 418 81.02 -30.75 24.05
CA HIS A 418 81.80 -30.55 25.27
C HIS A 418 80.95 -30.82 26.53
N PRO A 419 81.40 -31.63 27.52
CA PRO A 419 80.56 -32.09 28.64
C PRO A 419 79.89 -30.98 29.47
N SER A 420 80.53 -29.82 29.62
CA SER A 420 79.92 -28.67 30.32
C SER A 420 78.77 -28.01 29.57
N LYS A 421 78.63 -28.25 28.26
CA LYS A 421 77.60 -27.67 27.39
C LYS A 421 76.39 -28.59 27.20
N THR A 422 76.47 -29.88 27.54
CA THR A 422 75.44 -30.89 27.21
C THR A 422 74.03 -30.51 27.65
N LYS A 423 73.84 -30.05 28.89
CA LYS A 423 72.50 -29.62 29.39
C LYS A 423 71.92 -28.42 28.63
N THR A 424 72.77 -27.48 28.21
CA THR A 424 72.33 -26.31 27.44
C THR A 424 72.03 -26.67 25.98
N PHE A 425 72.75 -27.66 25.43
CA PHE A 425 72.43 -28.27 24.14
C PHE A 425 71.06 -28.95 24.18
N GLU A 426 70.83 -29.85 25.15
CA GLU A 426 69.55 -30.55 25.37
C GLU A 426 68.37 -29.58 25.48
N SER A 427 68.53 -28.51 26.27
CA SER A 427 67.50 -27.47 26.44
C SER A 427 67.15 -26.75 25.14
N ARG A 428 68.16 -26.32 24.35
CA ARG A 428 67.92 -25.67 23.05
C ARG A 428 67.41 -26.62 21.98
N LEU A 429 67.86 -27.87 22.00
CA LEU A 429 67.35 -28.92 21.13
C LEU A 429 65.87 -29.20 21.44
N THR A 430 65.49 -29.23 22.72
CA THR A 430 64.08 -29.35 23.14
C THR A 430 63.23 -28.21 22.56
N GLU A 431 63.74 -26.98 22.57
CA GLU A 431 63.07 -25.83 21.94
C GLU A 431 62.89 -26.04 20.43
N ILE A 432 63.91 -26.55 19.73
CA ILE A 432 63.85 -26.84 18.29
C ILE A 432 62.85 -27.96 17.98
N VAL A 433 62.87 -29.06 18.74
CA VAL A 433 61.94 -30.20 18.60
C VAL A 433 60.48 -29.76 18.88
N ALA A 434 60.25 -28.92 19.89
CA ALA A 434 58.94 -28.35 20.17
C ALA A 434 58.43 -27.46 19.02
N ASN A 435 59.27 -26.54 18.52
CA ASN A 435 58.93 -25.69 17.36
C ASN A 435 58.64 -26.54 16.11
N ALA A 436 59.45 -27.56 15.83
CA ALA A 436 59.27 -28.48 14.71
C ALA A 436 57.96 -29.27 14.79
N THR A 437 57.54 -29.66 16.01
CA THR A 437 56.28 -30.38 16.24
C THR A 437 55.06 -29.47 16.06
N VAL A 438 55.09 -28.25 16.60
CA VAL A 438 54.00 -27.27 16.42
C VAL A 438 53.85 -26.89 14.95
N LEU A 439 54.96 -26.64 14.25
CA LEU A 439 54.96 -26.32 12.81
C LEU A 439 54.38 -27.47 11.97
N TRP A 440 54.79 -28.71 12.24
CA TRP A 440 54.30 -29.86 11.48
C TRP A 440 52.84 -30.20 11.78
N SER A 441 52.42 -30.11 13.05
CA SER A 441 51.02 -30.28 13.44
C SER A 441 50.11 -29.27 12.71
N ALA A 442 50.57 -28.02 12.56
CA ALA A 442 49.88 -27.02 11.75
C ALA A 442 49.93 -27.34 10.25
N ALA A 443 51.05 -27.83 9.70
CA ALA A 443 51.17 -28.19 8.29
C ALA A 443 50.23 -29.35 7.88
N GLN A 444 50.12 -30.37 8.73
CA GLN A 444 49.28 -31.55 8.48
C GLN A 444 47.78 -31.26 8.58
N LYS A 445 47.38 -30.19 9.30
CA LYS A 445 45.98 -29.74 9.44
C LYS A 445 45.60 -28.59 8.48
N ASP A 446 46.50 -28.22 7.57
CA ASP A 446 46.21 -27.19 6.57
C ASP A 446 45.38 -27.74 5.41
N THR A 447 44.63 -26.84 4.78
CA THR A 447 44.09 -27.00 3.42
C THR A 447 45.14 -27.48 2.41
N CYS A 448 46.31 -26.84 2.39
CA CYS A 448 47.40 -27.09 1.48
C CYS A 448 48.07 -28.44 1.77
N ARG A 449 48.36 -29.22 0.74
CA ARG A 449 49.13 -30.45 0.92
C ARG A 449 50.63 -30.12 0.98
N ILE A 450 51.17 -30.07 2.19
CA ILE A 450 52.62 -29.89 2.40
C ILE A 450 53.32 -31.25 2.33
N TRP A 451 54.38 -31.35 1.54
CA TRP A 451 55.24 -32.51 1.39
C TRP A 451 56.69 -32.17 1.75
N VAL A 452 57.43 -33.17 2.25
CA VAL A 452 58.79 -33.04 2.78
C VAL A 452 59.67 -34.12 2.16
N SER A 453 60.76 -33.72 1.50
CA SER A 453 61.78 -34.65 0.98
C SER A 453 63.05 -34.59 1.80
N VAL A 454 63.56 -35.76 2.18
CA VAL A 454 64.89 -35.93 2.78
C VAL A 454 65.92 -36.48 1.78
N ASN A 455 65.54 -36.63 0.52
CA ASN A 455 66.34 -37.25 -0.54
C ASN A 455 66.74 -36.19 -1.58
N PRO A 456 67.87 -35.48 -1.39
CA PRO A 456 68.47 -34.68 -2.45
C PRO A 456 68.95 -35.56 -3.62
N PRO A 457 69.19 -34.96 -4.80
CA PRO A 457 69.96 -35.60 -5.85
C PRO A 457 71.41 -35.87 -5.37
N ASN A 458 72.14 -36.74 -6.08
CA ASN A 458 73.53 -37.05 -5.74
C ASN A 458 74.47 -35.85 -5.94
N ASP A 459 74.21 -35.07 -6.99
CA ASP A 459 75.08 -34.02 -7.51
C ASP A 459 74.38 -32.65 -7.42
N ALA A 460 75.15 -31.57 -7.28
CA ALA A 460 74.60 -30.24 -7.01
C ALA A 460 73.91 -29.57 -8.21
N ASP A 461 74.20 -30.01 -9.44
CA ASP A 461 73.71 -29.44 -10.71
C ASP A 461 72.23 -29.79 -11.03
N GLY A 462 71.42 -30.01 -10.00
CA GLY A 462 70.01 -30.37 -10.11
C GLY A 462 69.08 -29.24 -10.52
N ASP A 463 67.77 -29.50 -10.38
CA ASP A 463 66.63 -28.64 -10.69
C ASP A 463 66.46 -27.40 -9.79
N GLY A 464 67.50 -26.98 -9.07
CA GLY A 464 67.53 -25.79 -8.23
C GLY A 464 66.68 -25.86 -6.95
N GLN A 465 66.04 -26.99 -6.67
CA GLN A 465 65.23 -27.20 -5.46
C GLN A 465 66.07 -27.45 -4.19
N TRP A 466 67.34 -27.84 -4.39
CA TRP A 466 68.29 -28.18 -3.34
C TRP A 466 69.51 -27.25 -3.39
N GLU A 467 69.84 -26.65 -2.25
CA GLU A 467 70.99 -25.77 -2.06
C GLU A 467 72.16 -26.54 -1.45
N ALA A 468 73.37 -26.28 -1.95
CA ALA A 468 74.59 -26.83 -1.35
C ALA A 468 74.85 -26.19 0.03
N GLY A 469 75.16 -27.02 1.02
CA GLY A 469 75.55 -26.58 2.36
C GLY A 469 76.72 -25.59 2.31
N SER A 470 76.53 -24.40 2.86
CA SER A 470 77.50 -23.30 2.77
C SER A 470 78.87 -23.69 3.33
N LEU A 471 79.90 -23.68 2.48
CA LEU A 471 81.31 -23.99 2.76
C LEU A 471 82.06 -22.92 3.60
N LYS A 472 81.34 -22.10 4.39
CA LYS A 472 81.95 -21.04 5.21
C LYS A 472 82.98 -21.63 6.18
N GLY A 473 84.24 -21.22 5.99
CA GLY A 473 85.38 -21.67 6.80
C GLY A 473 86.29 -22.68 6.11
N ILE A 474 85.92 -23.21 4.92
CA ILE A 474 86.81 -24.02 4.09
C ILE A 474 87.37 -23.13 2.97
N GLU A 475 88.71 -23.08 2.82
CA GLU A 475 89.33 -22.42 1.68
C GLU A 475 89.08 -23.20 0.38
N PRO A 476 88.86 -22.53 -0.77
CA PRO A 476 88.65 -23.21 -2.06
C PRO A 476 89.96 -23.83 -2.57
N VAL A 477 90.26 -25.05 -2.12
CA VAL A 477 91.41 -25.83 -2.58
C VAL A 477 91.11 -26.42 -3.96
N GLN A 478 92.01 -26.18 -4.93
CA GLN A 478 91.98 -26.90 -6.21
C GLN A 478 92.44 -28.35 -6.01
N ILE A 479 91.48 -29.26 -5.87
CA ILE A 479 91.75 -30.71 -5.88
C ILE A 479 92.04 -31.13 -7.32
N GLN A 480 93.24 -31.65 -7.57
CA GLN A 480 93.61 -32.25 -8.86
C GLN A 480 93.11 -33.69 -8.93
N GLY A 481 91.88 -33.89 -9.41
CA GLY A 481 91.30 -35.22 -9.62
C GLY A 481 89.78 -35.21 -9.64
N ASP A 482 89.19 -36.40 -9.78
CA ASP A 482 87.76 -36.62 -9.57
C ASP A 482 87.43 -36.45 -8.08
N ILE A 483 86.51 -35.54 -7.77
CA ILE A 483 86.06 -35.24 -6.39
C ILE A 483 85.07 -36.33 -5.91
N SER A 484 84.48 -37.09 -6.84
CA SER A 484 83.49 -38.13 -6.55
C SER A 484 84.11 -39.32 -5.80
N ILE A 485 83.85 -39.38 -4.49
CA ILE A 485 84.14 -40.57 -3.69
C ILE A 485 83.04 -41.60 -4.01
N LYS A 486 83.42 -42.72 -4.63
CA LYS A 486 82.52 -43.84 -5.04
C LYS A 486 81.61 -44.44 -3.94
N HIS A 487 81.76 -44.00 -2.70
CA HIS A 487 80.99 -44.43 -1.53
C HIS A 487 80.50 -43.27 -0.64
N ALA A 488 80.70 -42.02 -1.05
CA ALA A 488 80.02 -40.90 -0.41
C ALA A 488 78.55 -40.91 -0.81
N ARG A 489 77.68 -40.64 0.17
CA ARG A 489 76.27 -40.31 -0.06
C ARG A 489 76.03 -38.87 0.32
N PHE A 490 75.00 -38.29 -0.27
CA PHE A 490 74.49 -37.01 0.16
C PHE A 490 74.08 -37.04 1.65
N LEU A 491 74.14 -35.89 2.32
CA LEU A 491 73.56 -35.69 3.65
C LEU A 491 72.51 -34.58 3.58
N CYS A 492 71.26 -34.91 3.90
CA CYS A 492 70.19 -33.92 4.06
C CYS A 492 70.44 -33.07 5.31
N LEU A 493 70.77 -31.79 5.13
CA LEU A 493 71.01 -30.81 6.19
C LEU A 493 69.71 -30.17 6.66
N PHE A 494 68.79 -29.93 5.73
CA PHE A 494 67.40 -29.52 5.98
C PHE A 494 66.55 -30.02 4.80
N PRO A 495 65.33 -30.54 5.00
CA PRO A 495 64.58 -31.13 3.90
C PRO A 495 64.02 -30.06 2.97
N LEU A 496 63.82 -30.45 1.71
CA LEU A 496 62.99 -29.70 0.77
C LEU A 496 61.54 -29.77 1.25
N VAL A 497 60.88 -28.62 1.34
CA VAL A 497 59.46 -28.50 1.71
C VAL A 497 58.71 -27.83 0.57
N VAL A 498 57.65 -28.47 0.09
CA VAL A 498 56.80 -27.98 -1.01
C VAL A 498 55.32 -28.03 -0.64
N VAL A 499 54.52 -27.13 -1.19
CA VAL A 499 53.07 -27.27 -1.26
C VAL A 499 52.76 -27.88 -2.63
N MET A 500 52.17 -29.08 -2.64
CA MET A 500 51.72 -29.70 -3.88
C MET A 500 50.35 -29.17 -4.28
N GLY A 501 50.29 -28.56 -5.47
CA GLY A 501 49.12 -27.83 -5.97
C GLY A 501 48.67 -28.30 -7.35
N GLY A 502 47.38 -28.15 -7.66
CA GLY A 502 46.80 -28.53 -8.95
C GLY A 502 47.31 -27.72 -10.16
N SER A 503 48.04 -26.63 -9.92
CA SER A 503 48.67 -25.78 -10.94
C SER A 503 50.21 -25.86 -10.97
N GLY A 504 50.80 -26.76 -10.17
CA GLY A 504 52.24 -26.88 -9.95
C GLY A 504 52.61 -26.93 -8.47
N ASP A 505 53.78 -27.47 -8.17
CA ASP A 505 54.32 -27.53 -6.81
C ASP A 505 55.06 -26.21 -6.47
N GLU A 506 54.74 -25.58 -5.34
CA GLU A 506 55.40 -24.36 -4.89
C GLU A 506 56.38 -24.65 -3.74
N ILE A 507 57.62 -24.16 -3.87
CA ILE A 507 58.66 -24.35 -2.87
C ILE A 507 58.40 -23.45 -1.65
N VAL A 508 58.19 -24.09 -0.50
CA VAL A 508 58.06 -23.45 0.82
C VAL A 508 59.45 -23.13 1.37
N CYS A 509 60.35 -24.11 1.30
CA CYS A 509 61.74 -24.02 1.71
C CYS A 509 62.57 -24.90 0.79
N SER A 510 63.61 -24.33 0.16
CA SER A 510 64.63 -25.12 -0.55
C SER A 510 65.18 -26.19 0.40
N GLY A 511 65.44 -27.37 -0.13
CA GLY A 511 66.20 -28.37 0.61
C GLY A 511 67.65 -27.91 0.74
N GLN A 512 68.35 -28.37 1.78
CA GLN A 512 69.79 -28.11 1.94
C GLN A 512 70.51 -29.44 2.09
N ALA A 513 71.58 -29.63 1.31
CA ALA A 513 72.32 -30.89 1.27
C ALA A 513 73.83 -30.69 1.26
N LEU A 514 74.55 -31.67 1.79
CA LEU A 514 75.96 -31.89 1.48
C LEU A 514 76.01 -33.00 0.43
N PHE A 515 76.17 -32.63 -0.84
CA PHE A 515 76.19 -33.53 -2.00
C PHE A 515 77.44 -34.43 -2.02
N SER A 516 77.39 -35.55 -2.76
CA SER A 516 78.50 -36.53 -2.79
C SER A 516 79.76 -36.03 -3.53
N ASP A 517 79.59 -35.05 -4.41
CA ASP A 517 80.64 -34.31 -5.13
C ASP A 517 81.28 -33.18 -4.30
N CYS A 518 80.85 -32.98 -3.05
CA CYS A 518 81.29 -31.85 -2.24
C CYS A 518 82.80 -31.93 -1.90
N VAL A 519 83.53 -30.85 -2.23
CA VAL A 519 84.95 -30.64 -1.92
C VAL A 519 85.30 -30.99 -0.47
N ALA A 520 84.42 -30.68 0.49
CA ALA A 520 84.64 -30.99 1.90
C ALA A 520 84.78 -32.50 2.17
N PHE A 521 84.02 -33.36 1.49
CA PHE A 521 84.16 -34.81 1.62
C PHE A 521 85.48 -35.31 1.07
N ALA A 522 85.92 -34.82 -0.09
CA ALA A 522 87.20 -35.20 -0.69
C ALA A 522 88.38 -34.78 0.21
N LEU A 523 88.36 -33.55 0.74
CA LEU A 523 89.36 -33.09 1.71
C LEU A 523 89.35 -33.92 3.01
N GLY A 524 88.17 -34.19 3.58
CA GLY A 524 88.05 -34.98 4.81
C GLY A 524 88.52 -36.43 4.63
N HIS A 525 88.18 -37.05 3.50
CA HIS A 525 88.66 -38.39 3.15
C HIS A 525 90.19 -38.41 2.98
N HIS A 526 90.77 -37.41 2.33
CA HIS A 526 92.23 -37.27 2.19
C HIS A 526 92.92 -37.08 3.55
N GLU A 527 92.44 -36.17 4.40
CA GLU A 527 92.96 -35.96 5.77
C GLU A 527 92.88 -37.24 6.63
N LYS A 528 91.80 -38.02 6.49
CA LYS A 528 91.63 -39.30 7.19
C LYS A 528 92.62 -40.36 6.72
N GLN A 529 92.87 -40.46 5.40
CA GLN A 529 93.89 -41.35 4.85
C GLN A 529 95.31 -40.96 5.30
N GLU A 530 95.66 -39.68 5.26
CA GLU A 530 96.95 -39.17 5.74
C GLU A 530 97.15 -39.44 7.24
N SER A 531 96.12 -39.21 8.06
CA SER A 531 96.16 -39.49 9.50
C SER A 531 96.37 -40.99 9.78
N ALA A 532 95.68 -41.86 9.05
CA ALA A 532 95.88 -43.32 9.14
C ALA A 532 97.29 -43.75 8.69
N ARG A 533 97.85 -43.13 7.64
CA ARG A 533 99.22 -43.38 7.17
C ARG A 533 100.25 -43.01 8.23
N LEU A 534 100.16 -41.80 8.80
CA LEU A 534 101.06 -41.31 9.85
C LEU A 534 101.00 -42.20 11.10
N LEU A 535 99.81 -42.63 11.52
CA LEU A 535 99.64 -43.53 12.65
C LEU A 535 100.24 -44.92 12.37
N ALA A 536 100.10 -45.44 11.15
CA ALA A 536 100.75 -46.69 10.72
C ALA A 536 102.28 -46.56 10.58
N GLU A 537 102.82 -45.38 10.30
CA GLU A 537 104.27 -45.09 10.32
C GLU A 537 104.79 -45.04 11.75
N GLN A 538 104.14 -44.29 12.65
CA GLN A 538 104.49 -44.22 14.07
C GLN A 538 104.43 -45.61 14.73
N GLN A 539 103.42 -46.44 14.42
CA GLN A 539 103.38 -47.83 14.89
C GLN A 539 104.54 -48.68 14.33
N ARG A 540 104.95 -48.48 13.08
CA ARG A 540 106.11 -49.18 12.49
C ARG A 540 107.41 -48.77 13.16
N GLU A 541 107.60 -47.47 13.44
CA GLU A 541 108.75 -46.96 14.19
C GLU A 541 108.79 -47.47 15.62
N LEU A 542 107.65 -47.47 16.34
CA LEU A 542 107.57 -48.03 17.69
C LEU A 542 107.92 -49.52 17.71
N ARG A 543 107.43 -50.32 16.75
CA ARG A 543 107.79 -51.74 16.60
C ARG A 543 109.27 -51.92 16.26
N TYR A 544 109.84 -51.06 15.41
CA TYR A 544 111.27 -51.08 15.07
C TYR A 544 112.14 -50.74 16.28
N ASN A 545 111.83 -49.66 16.99
CA ASN A 545 112.53 -49.23 18.20
C ASN A 545 112.42 -50.27 19.33
N HIS A 546 111.27 -50.90 19.50
CA HIS A 546 111.10 -51.98 20.47
C HIS A 546 111.98 -53.20 20.15
N ARG A 547 112.04 -53.62 18.88
CA ARG A 547 112.97 -54.69 18.42
C ARG A 547 114.44 -54.31 18.63
N LYS A 548 114.83 -53.07 18.27
CA LYS A 548 116.20 -52.56 18.42
C LYS A 548 116.62 -52.52 19.90
N ASN A 549 115.74 -52.04 20.77
CA ASN A 549 116.01 -51.99 22.22
C ASN A 549 116.07 -53.40 22.84
N SER A 550 115.20 -54.31 22.41
CA SER A 550 115.24 -55.72 22.82
C SER A 550 116.56 -56.42 22.43
N MET A 551 117.08 -56.18 21.21
CA MET A 551 118.38 -56.69 20.79
C MET A 551 119.54 -56.10 21.60
N ASN A 552 119.51 -54.80 21.90
CA ASN A 552 120.53 -54.17 22.75
C ASN A 552 120.50 -54.71 24.20
N SER A 553 119.32 -55.00 24.77
CA SER A 553 119.22 -55.56 26.12
C SER A 553 119.81 -56.97 26.26
N HIS A 554 119.89 -57.76 25.19
CA HIS A 554 120.56 -59.07 25.21
C HIS A 554 122.08 -59.01 25.05
N SER A 555 122.65 -57.84 24.79
CA SER A 555 124.10 -57.66 24.58
C SER A 555 124.87 -57.33 25.87
N THR A 556 124.20 -57.31 27.04
CA THR A 556 124.79 -56.93 28.33
C THR A 556 124.63 -58.03 29.39
N ILE A 557 125.20 -59.22 29.13
CA ILE A 557 125.42 -60.25 30.15
C ILE A 557 126.93 -60.27 30.46
N PRO A 558 127.38 -59.88 31.67
CA PRO A 558 128.77 -60.03 32.06
C PRO A 558 129.12 -61.51 32.22
N ALA A 559 130.18 -61.96 31.56
CA ALA A 559 130.70 -63.30 31.76
C ALA A 559 131.43 -63.41 33.12
N GLN A 560 130.81 -64.06 34.10
CA GLN A 560 131.50 -64.65 35.24
C GLN A 560 131.04 -66.09 35.46
N SER A 561 131.94 -66.90 36.03
CA SER A 561 132.07 -68.30 35.66
C SER A 561 132.11 -69.28 36.85
N ARG A 562 131.37 -70.39 36.69
CA ARG A 562 131.80 -71.78 36.97
C ARG A 562 131.94 -72.27 38.43
N ALA A 563 131.47 -73.51 38.65
CA ALA A 563 131.72 -74.42 39.80
C ALA A 563 131.12 -73.98 41.16
N GLN A 564 130.67 -74.82 42.10
CA GLN A 564 130.49 -76.30 42.21
C GLN A 564 129.47 -76.55 43.38
N ASP A 565 128.85 -77.70 43.66
CA ASP A 565 128.94 -79.07 43.13
C ASP A 565 127.61 -79.88 43.36
N LEU A 566 127.62 -81.19 43.07
CA LEU A 566 126.66 -82.24 43.49
C LEU A 566 127.14 -82.93 44.80
N PRO A 567 126.50 -84.00 45.36
CA PRO A 567 125.28 -84.76 45.01
C PRO A 567 124.27 -84.79 46.21
N GLY A 568 123.17 -85.55 46.29
CA GLY A 568 122.53 -86.60 45.49
C GLY A 568 121.53 -87.37 46.38
N GLY A 569 120.45 -87.91 45.82
CA GLY A 569 119.41 -88.60 46.61
C GLY A 569 118.27 -89.17 45.78
N ARG A 570 118.35 -90.47 45.47
CA ARG A 570 117.29 -91.33 44.93
C ARG A 570 116.71 -92.17 46.10
N PRO A 571 115.58 -92.91 45.94
CA PRO A 571 114.30 -92.52 45.32
C PRO A 571 113.06 -93.05 46.09
N GLU A 572 111.86 -92.49 45.80
CA GLU A 572 110.53 -93.16 45.83
C GLU A 572 110.00 -93.82 47.14
N PRO A 573 108.69 -94.13 47.25
CA PRO A 573 107.59 -93.95 46.28
C PRO A 573 106.77 -92.65 46.45
#